data_AF-B1YB86-F1
#
_entry.id   AF-B1YB86-F1
#
_cell.length_a   1.000
_cell.length_b   1.000
_cell.length_c   1.000
_cell.angle_alpha   90.00
_cell.angle_beta   90.00
_cell.angle_gamma   90.00
#
_symmetry.space_group_name_H-M   'P 1'
#
loop_
_entity.id
_entity.type
_entity.pdbx_description
1 polymer ?
#
loop_
_entity_poly.entity_id
_entity_poly.type
_entity_poly.pdbx_seq_one_letter_code
_entity_poly.pdbx_strand_id
1 'polypeptide(L)'
;MWRILPLLLAALAAAGTLTDHFSSPPIEVLVIRTDQWLFCQDYGVTIQIKATQPVTVNKVTVTAKFFPEGTLVPTVQSKTYNGFTLAAGQIWQESATFNYCPQRRIDPLILLEIAVYLPNYTLTYNYYIGRVLPTTYEDLASYAASLEQRVRDLAGQVEQLRRQAADLQTRLANLSTLLAVARADNDRLAAALAQAKAERDALKTQLDQLQAQLNGVSQARASLEAQLADARRQLDEARAAYDKLSSQYSDAQRTIAELQTRLADLQRQYDELKKSEQQLRESYYALSAKYSELSGRYDELNRAYRQAVEEKALLQNRYSELNTGFTWAINAATALAVALLFLIALVITRRRQTPPPPPQVKTAAVIQEEPKETLVKWPATRE
;
A
#
# COMPACT_ATOMS: atom_id res chain seq x y z
N MET A 1 -69.92 66.79 -13.89
CA MET A 1 -70.70 67.73 -14.72
C MET A 1 -69.74 68.71 -15.37
N TRP A 2 -69.71 68.82 -16.70
CA TRP A 2 -69.81 70.11 -17.41
C TRP A 2 -70.01 69.83 -18.90
N ARG A 3 -70.75 70.70 -19.60
CA ARG A 3 -70.80 70.73 -21.07
C ARG A 3 -69.86 71.84 -21.52
N ILE A 4 -68.98 71.57 -22.48
CA ILE A 4 -68.35 72.61 -23.29
C ILE A 4 -68.69 72.29 -24.75
N LEU A 5 -69.14 73.32 -25.46
CA LEU A 5 -69.69 73.23 -26.81
C LEU A 5 -68.54 73.28 -27.84
N PRO A 6 -68.54 72.45 -28.90
CA PRO A 6 -67.59 72.61 -30.00
C PRO A 6 -67.99 73.84 -30.82
N LEU A 7 -67.49 75.01 -30.42
CA LEU A 7 -67.62 76.25 -31.19
C LEU A 7 -66.67 76.16 -32.39
N LEU A 8 -67.21 75.63 -33.50
CA LEU A 8 -66.63 75.72 -34.83
C LEU A 8 -66.61 77.20 -35.28
N LEU A 9 -65.65 77.98 -34.77
CA LEU A 9 -65.20 79.15 -35.50
C LEU A 9 -64.51 78.63 -36.76
N ALA A 10 -65.16 78.82 -37.90
CA ALA A 10 -64.44 78.86 -39.17
C ALA A 10 -63.46 80.03 -39.08
N ALA A 11 -62.17 79.72 -38.96
CA ALA A 11 -61.12 80.70 -39.08
C ALA A 11 -61.08 81.20 -40.53
N LEU A 12 -61.86 82.25 -40.83
CA LEU A 12 -61.41 83.21 -41.81
C LEU A 12 -60.07 83.72 -41.29
N ALA A 13 -58.98 83.35 -41.96
CA ALA A 13 -57.68 83.94 -41.71
C ALA A 13 -57.85 85.46 -41.84
N ALA A 14 -57.67 86.19 -40.73
CA ALA A 14 -57.76 87.64 -40.69
C ALA A 14 -56.49 88.23 -41.33
N ALA A 15 -56.35 88.02 -42.64
CA ALA A 15 -55.27 88.54 -43.46
C ALA A 15 -55.17 90.04 -43.22
N GLY A 16 -54.02 90.49 -42.72
CA GLY A 16 -53.80 91.89 -42.37
C GLY A 16 -53.95 92.75 -43.62
N THR A 17 -54.91 93.68 -43.61
CA THR A 17 -55.07 94.61 -44.72
C THR A 17 -53.98 95.67 -44.68
N LEU A 18 -52.98 95.51 -45.55
CA LEU A 18 -51.96 96.53 -45.75
C LEU A 18 -52.57 97.66 -46.60
N THR A 19 -52.32 98.90 -46.19
CA THR A 19 -52.77 100.11 -46.89
C THR A 19 -51.57 100.98 -47.23
N ASP A 20 -51.22 101.04 -48.51
CA ASP A 20 -50.19 101.94 -49.02
C ASP A 20 -50.84 103.29 -49.41
N HIS A 21 -50.23 104.42 -49.08
CA HIS A 21 -50.80 105.76 -49.34
C HIS A 21 -49.82 106.66 -50.10
N PHE A 22 -50.29 107.26 -51.19
CA PHE A 22 -49.55 108.15 -52.07
C PHE A 22 -50.32 109.46 -52.24
N SER A 23 -49.68 110.61 -51.99
CA SER A 23 -50.30 111.93 -52.22
C SER A 23 -49.61 112.64 -53.40
N SER A 24 -50.38 113.12 -54.38
CA SER A 24 -49.88 113.86 -55.53
C SER A 24 -51.00 114.76 -56.10
N PRO A 25 -51.06 116.05 -55.70
CA PRO A 25 -52.13 116.96 -56.14
C PRO A 25 -52.34 116.94 -57.65
N PRO A 26 -53.59 116.88 -58.14
CA PRO A 26 -54.84 117.10 -57.40
C PRO A 26 -55.42 115.86 -56.68
N ILE A 27 -54.72 114.73 -56.57
CA ILE A 27 -55.26 113.49 -55.97
C ILE A 27 -54.44 112.90 -54.81
N GLU A 28 -55.11 112.08 -54.01
CA GLU A 28 -54.53 111.11 -53.08
C GLU A 28 -54.96 109.71 -53.52
N VAL A 29 -54.05 108.74 -53.48
CA VAL A 29 -54.27 107.35 -53.87
C VAL A 29 -53.96 106.45 -52.68
N LEU A 30 -54.96 105.70 -52.21
CA LEU A 30 -54.80 104.66 -51.20
C LEU A 30 -54.98 103.29 -51.87
N VAL A 31 -54.12 102.35 -51.52
CA VAL A 31 -54.11 100.99 -52.09
C VAL A 31 -54.23 99.98 -50.95
N ILE A 32 -55.36 99.28 -50.88
CA ILE A 32 -55.69 98.33 -49.82
C ILE A 32 -55.58 96.91 -50.38
N ARG A 33 -54.82 96.05 -49.72
CA ARG A 33 -54.46 94.70 -50.19
C ARG A 33 -54.25 93.73 -49.02
N THR A 34 -54.16 92.43 -49.31
CA THR A 34 -53.70 91.43 -48.33
C THR A 34 -52.20 91.54 -48.04
N ASP A 35 -51.82 91.10 -46.84
CA ASP A 35 -50.45 90.92 -46.35
C ASP A 35 -49.69 89.82 -47.08
N GLN A 36 -50.32 88.65 -47.29
CA GLN A 36 -49.77 87.54 -48.06
C GLN A 36 -50.41 87.41 -49.45
N TRP A 37 -49.61 86.95 -50.40
CA TRP A 37 -50.01 86.51 -51.74
C TRP A 37 -49.49 85.08 -51.94
N LEU A 38 -50.31 84.17 -52.47
CA LEU A 38 -50.03 82.74 -52.59
C LEU A 38 -50.25 82.26 -54.03
N PHE A 39 -49.60 81.18 -54.45
CA PHE A 39 -49.73 80.69 -55.83
C PHE A 39 -51.16 80.27 -56.16
N CYS A 40 -51.59 80.62 -57.37
CA CYS A 40 -52.83 80.16 -58.02
C CYS A 40 -54.16 80.62 -57.37
N GLN A 41 -54.15 81.63 -56.50
CA GLN A 41 -55.38 82.24 -55.95
C GLN A 41 -55.58 83.67 -56.47
N ASP A 42 -56.79 84.20 -56.24
CA ASP A 42 -57.23 85.52 -56.68
C ASP A 42 -56.99 86.59 -55.59
N TYR A 43 -56.17 87.59 -55.91
CA TYR A 43 -55.82 88.70 -55.01
C TYR A 43 -56.52 89.98 -55.43
N GLY A 44 -57.42 90.45 -54.56
CA GLY A 44 -58.05 91.76 -54.69
C GLY A 44 -57.13 92.87 -54.19
N VAL A 45 -56.85 93.83 -55.07
CA VAL A 45 -56.24 95.12 -54.73
C VAL A 45 -57.31 96.19 -54.91
N THR A 46 -57.71 96.83 -53.83
CA THR A 46 -58.70 97.93 -53.86
C THR A 46 -57.98 99.26 -53.89
N ILE A 47 -58.33 100.10 -54.87
CA ILE A 47 -57.69 101.40 -55.11
C ILE A 47 -58.74 102.48 -54.89
N GLN A 48 -58.47 103.36 -53.94
CA GLN A 48 -59.24 104.57 -53.66
C GLN A 48 -58.47 105.77 -54.23
N ILE A 49 -59.13 106.57 -55.08
CA ILE A 49 -58.60 107.83 -55.59
C ILE A 49 -59.48 108.95 -55.03
N LYS A 50 -58.91 109.74 -54.13
CA LYS A 50 -59.55 110.88 -53.46
C LYS A 50 -59.11 112.18 -54.11
N ALA A 51 -60.05 113.04 -54.45
CA ALA A 51 -59.77 114.36 -55.01
C ALA A 51 -59.43 115.36 -53.90
N THR A 52 -58.25 116.00 -53.97
CA THR A 52 -57.90 117.16 -53.12
C THR A 52 -58.39 118.48 -53.74
N GLN A 53 -58.56 118.50 -55.07
CA GLN A 53 -59.13 119.59 -55.87
C GLN A 53 -60.02 118.98 -56.96
N PRO A 54 -60.98 119.74 -57.56
CA PRO A 54 -61.84 119.21 -58.62
C PRO A 54 -61.01 118.69 -59.80
N VAL A 55 -61.27 117.44 -60.22
CA VAL A 55 -60.42 116.74 -61.19
C VAL A 55 -61.23 115.79 -62.08
N THR A 56 -60.92 115.79 -63.38
CA THR A 56 -61.36 114.77 -64.33
C THR A 56 -60.22 113.78 -64.57
N VAL A 57 -60.53 112.50 -64.50
CA VAL A 57 -59.65 111.38 -64.82
C VAL A 57 -60.15 110.75 -66.12
N ASN A 58 -59.29 110.60 -67.12
CA ASN A 58 -59.64 110.03 -68.43
C ASN A 58 -59.77 108.49 -68.38
N LYS A 59 -58.93 107.85 -67.56
CA LYS A 59 -58.96 106.41 -67.22
C LYS A 59 -57.99 106.12 -66.08
N VAL A 60 -58.15 104.97 -65.43
CA VAL A 60 -57.16 104.41 -64.50
C VAL A 60 -56.71 103.05 -65.05
N THR A 61 -55.41 102.82 -65.16
CA THR A 61 -54.84 101.51 -65.49
C THR A 61 -54.08 100.97 -64.28
N VAL A 62 -54.33 99.72 -63.93
CA VAL A 62 -53.74 99.02 -62.78
C VAL A 62 -53.04 97.78 -63.30
N THR A 63 -51.73 97.68 -63.09
CA THR A 63 -50.88 96.69 -63.74
C THR A 63 -49.99 95.97 -62.71
N ALA A 64 -50.26 94.69 -62.50
CA ALA A 64 -49.42 93.81 -61.71
C ALA A 64 -48.33 93.19 -62.60
N LYS A 65 -47.07 93.33 -62.17
CA LYS A 65 -45.87 92.82 -62.85
C LYS A 65 -45.22 91.77 -61.93
N PHE A 66 -45.36 90.49 -62.29
CA PHE A 66 -44.83 89.35 -61.54
C PHE A 66 -43.48 88.93 -62.12
N PHE A 67 -42.40 89.05 -61.36
CA PHE A 67 -41.03 88.72 -61.78
C PHE A 67 -40.57 87.39 -61.16
N PRO A 68 -40.51 86.28 -61.91
CA PRO A 68 -39.91 85.04 -61.43
C PRO A 68 -38.44 85.23 -61.06
N GLU A 69 -37.97 84.62 -59.96
CA GLU A 69 -36.55 84.70 -59.62
C GLU A 69 -35.69 84.07 -60.73
N GLY A 70 -34.57 84.72 -61.03
CA GLY A 70 -33.72 84.37 -62.16
C GLY A 70 -34.13 85.00 -63.50
N THR A 71 -35.25 85.73 -63.59
CA THR A 71 -35.63 86.48 -64.81
C THR A 71 -35.96 87.95 -64.52
N LEU A 72 -35.50 88.85 -65.41
CA LEU A 72 -35.85 90.28 -65.38
C LEU A 72 -37.10 90.62 -66.22
N VAL A 73 -37.75 89.59 -66.80
CA VAL A 73 -38.93 89.73 -67.67
C VAL A 73 -40.18 89.39 -66.85
N PRO A 74 -41.07 90.35 -66.55
CA PRO A 74 -42.26 90.09 -65.78
C PRO A 74 -43.36 89.43 -66.62
N THR A 75 -44.14 88.56 -65.98
CA THR A 75 -45.51 88.27 -66.43
C THR A 75 -46.38 89.46 -66.04
N VAL A 76 -47.09 90.06 -67.00
CA VAL A 76 -47.85 91.31 -66.79
C VAL A 76 -49.35 91.04 -66.88
N GLN A 77 -50.11 91.52 -65.90
CA GLN A 77 -51.57 91.54 -65.92
C GLN A 77 -52.07 92.96 -65.69
N SER A 78 -53.00 93.43 -66.52
CA SER A 78 -53.52 94.80 -66.45
C SER A 78 -55.05 94.82 -66.41
N LYS A 79 -55.60 95.71 -65.58
CA LYS A 79 -57.01 96.13 -65.59
C LYS A 79 -57.07 97.60 -65.97
N THR A 80 -58.10 98.03 -66.70
CA THR A 80 -58.30 99.45 -67.01
C THR A 80 -59.76 99.81 -66.77
N TYR A 81 -59.96 100.93 -66.10
CA TYR A 81 -61.24 101.47 -65.67
C TYR A 81 -61.52 102.77 -66.44
N ASN A 82 -62.79 103.01 -66.74
CA ASN A 82 -63.24 104.18 -67.49
C ASN A 82 -62.97 105.48 -66.72
N GLY A 83 -62.97 106.60 -67.45
CA GLY A 83 -62.83 107.93 -66.87
C GLY A 83 -64.01 108.35 -66.00
N PHE A 84 -63.74 109.27 -65.07
CA PHE A 84 -64.68 109.81 -64.10
C PHE A 84 -64.28 111.23 -63.71
N THR A 85 -65.18 111.99 -63.07
CA THR A 85 -64.88 113.32 -62.53
C THR A 85 -65.24 113.36 -61.05
N LEU A 86 -64.37 113.98 -60.24
CA LEU A 86 -64.53 114.14 -58.80
C LEU A 86 -64.50 115.62 -58.42
N ALA A 87 -65.44 116.04 -57.57
CA ALA A 87 -65.33 117.27 -56.81
C ALA A 87 -64.34 117.08 -55.64
N ALA A 88 -63.79 118.18 -55.12
CA ALA A 88 -62.89 118.13 -53.97
C ALA A 88 -63.52 117.40 -52.77
N GLY A 89 -62.76 116.49 -52.16
CA GLY A 89 -63.19 115.62 -51.07
C GLY A 89 -63.87 114.31 -51.49
N GLN A 90 -64.31 114.16 -52.76
CA GLN A 90 -64.91 112.92 -53.23
C GLN A 90 -63.87 111.81 -53.45
N ILE A 91 -64.30 110.56 -53.31
CA ILE A 91 -63.49 109.35 -53.47
C ILE A 91 -64.12 108.49 -54.57
N TRP A 92 -63.33 108.12 -55.57
CA TRP A 92 -63.59 106.99 -56.45
C TRP A 92 -62.93 105.74 -55.87
N GLN A 93 -63.58 104.59 -55.95
CA GLN A 93 -63.02 103.31 -55.50
C GLN A 93 -63.37 102.20 -56.49
N GLU A 94 -62.37 101.41 -56.87
CA GLU A 94 -62.55 100.15 -57.61
C GLU A 94 -61.61 99.06 -57.09
N SER A 95 -61.95 97.80 -57.36
CA SER A 95 -61.12 96.64 -57.01
C SER A 95 -60.58 95.94 -58.25
N ALA A 96 -59.29 95.60 -58.24
CA ALA A 96 -58.59 94.89 -59.29
C ALA A 96 -58.15 93.51 -58.79
N THR A 97 -58.68 92.44 -59.40
CA THR A 97 -58.28 91.06 -59.09
C THR A 97 -57.18 90.57 -60.02
N PHE A 98 -56.11 90.03 -59.43
CA PHE A 98 -54.96 89.43 -60.11
C PHE A 98 -54.70 88.00 -59.59
N ASN A 99 -54.25 87.09 -60.45
CA ASN A 99 -53.94 85.70 -60.07
C ASN A 99 -52.62 85.28 -60.72
N TYR A 100 -51.70 84.72 -59.94
CA TYR A 100 -50.42 84.24 -60.46
C TYR A 100 -50.16 82.79 -60.06
N CYS A 101 -50.09 81.91 -61.06
CA CYS A 101 -49.93 80.47 -60.89
C CYS A 101 -48.68 79.98 -61.66
N PRO A 102 -47.49 79.98 -61.04
CA PRO A 102 -46.25 79.63 -61.73
C PRO A 102 -46.10 78.12 -61.95
N GLN A 103 -45.50 77.76 -63.09
CA GLN A 103 -45.17 76.37 -63.45
C GLN A 103 -44.01 75.77 -62.62
N ARG A 104 -43.34 76.58 -61.79
CA ARG A 104 -42.28 76.16 -60.86
C ARG A 104 -42.50 76.84 -59.51
N ARG A 105 -42.18 76.14 -58.42
CA ARG A 105 -42.17 76.68 -57.05
C ARG A 105 -40.96 77.62 -56.88
N ILE A 106 -41.14 78.87 -57.30
CA ILE A 106 -40.17 79.97 -57.23
C ILE A 106 -40.96 81.20 -56.80
N ASP A 107 -40.51 81.97 -55.83
CA ASP A 107 -41.29 83.03 -55.18
C ASP A 107 -41.09 84.37 -55.93
N PRO A 108 -41.99 84.77 -56.86
CA PRO A 108 -41.76 85.92 -57.72
C PRO A 108 -41.93 87.22 -56.92
N LEU A 109 -41.18 88.25 -57.31
CA LEU A 109 -41.40 89.61 -56.82
C LEU A 109 -42.61 90.23 -57.53
N ILE A 110 -43.50 90.87 -56.78
CA ILE A 110 -44.67 91.58 -57.31
C ILE A 110 -44.40 93.08 -57.27
N LEU A 111 -44.47 93.73 -58.43
CA LEU A 111 -44.50 95.19 -58.54
C LEU A 111 -45.88 95.62 -59.07
N LEU A 112 -46.53 96.56 -58.39
CA LEU A 112 -47.77 97.16 -58.85
C LEU A 112 -47.47 98.53 -59.47
N GLU A 113 -48.07 98.76 -60.64
CA GLU A 113 -48.10 100.04 -61.33
C GLU A 113 -49.55 100.54 -61.40
N ILE A 114 -49.81 101.73 -60.85
CA ILE A 114 -51.10 102.42 -60.95
C ILE A 114 -50.87 103.69 -61.78
N ALA A 115 -51.45 103.74 -62.97
CA ALA A 115 -51.37 104.88 -63.88
C ALA A 115 -52.74 105.59 -63.95
N VAL A 116 -52.82 106.79 -63.38
CA VAL A 116 -54.00 107.67 -63.39
C VAL A 116 -53.82 108.71 -64.49
N TYR A 117 -54.61 108.59 -65.56
CA TYR A 117 -54.49 109.45 -66.74
C TYR A 117 -55.36 110.69 -66.56
N LEU A 118 -54.75 111.86 -66.44
CA LEU A 118 -55.39 113.16 -66.41
C LEU A 118 -55.37 113.79 -67.82
N PRO A 119 -56.11 114.89 -68.08
CA PRO A 119 -56.18 115.51 -69.41
C PRO A 119 -54.82 115.90 -70.01
N ASN A 120 -53.87 116.32 -69.17
CA ASN A 120 -52.60 116.91 -69.61
C ASN A 120 -51.35 116.08 -69.25
N TYR A 121 -51.47 115.08 -68.38
CA TYR A 121 -50.37 114.24 -67.90
C TYR A 121 -50.88 112.94 -67.25
N THR A 122 -49.99 112.00 -66.94
CA THR A 122 -50.33 110.76 -66.21
C THR A 122 -49.54 110.72 -64.90
N LEU A 123 -50.22 110.41 -63.79
CA LEU A 123 -49.58 110.12 -62.50
C LEU A 123 -49.39 108.60 -62.41
N THR A 124 -48.14 108.15 -62.27
CA THR A 124 -47.80 106.72 -62.26
C THR A 124 -47.09 106.34 -60.96
N TYR A 125 -47.76 105.52 -60.15
CA TYR A 125 -47.24 104.98 -58.90
C TYR A 125 -46.70 103.57 -59.15
N ASN A 126 -45.38 103.38 -59.09
CA ASN A 126 -44.71 102.08 -59.22
C ASN A 126 -44.12 101.68 -57.86
N TYR A 127 -44.54 100.55 -57.28
CA TYR A 127 -44.00 100.08 -56.01
C TYR A 127 -44.05 98.56 -55.83
N TYR A 128 -43.14 98.05 -55.00
CA TYR A 128 -43.04 96.63 -54.65
C TYR A 128 -44.07 96.26 -53.58
N ILE A 129 -44.88 95.23 -53.86
CA ILE A 129 -45.95 94.75 -52.95
C ILE A 129 -45.47 93.62 -52.04
N GLY A 130 -44.62 92.73 -52.54
CA GLY A 130 -44.20 91.52 -51.83
C GLY A 130 -43.80 90.38 -52.75
N ARG A 131 -43.79 89.16 -52.21
CA ARG A 131 -43.62 87.89 -52.94
C ARG A 131 -44.95 87.16 -53.05
N VAL A 132 -45.12 86.36 -54.10
CA VAL A 132 -46.13 85.29 -54.10
C VAL A 132 -45.49 84.01 -53.52
N LEU A 133 -46.16 83.32 -52.61
CA LEU A 133 -45.61 82.18 -51.85
C LEU A 133 -46.30 80.84 -52.20
N PRO A 134 -45.67 79.68 -51.96
CA PRO A 134 -46.26 78.37 -52.20
C PRO A 134 -47.27 77.91 -51.15
N THR A 135 -47.26 78.51 -49.95
CA THR A 135 -48.04 78.14 -48.76
C THR A 135 -48.08 79.34 -47.82
N THR A 136 -48.96 79.34 -46.80
CA THR A 136 -49.05 80.45 -45.84
C THR A 136 -47.85 80.51 -44.90
N TYR A 137 -47.64 81.66 -44.26
CA TYR A 137 -46.65 81.78 -43.18
C TYR A 137 -46.98 80.87 -41.97
N GLU A 138 -48.26 80.56 -41.74
CA GLU A 138 -48.70 79.67 -40.65
C GLU A 138 -48.36 78.19 -40.94
N ASP A 139 -48.54 77.73 -42.19
CA ASP A 139 -48.10 76.40 -42.63
C ASP A 139 -46.58 76.26 -42.47
N LEU A 140 -45.83 77.29 -42.89
CA LEU A 140 -44.37 77.28 -42.85
C LEU A 140 -43.84 77.28 -41.41
N ALA A 141 -44.44 78.07 -40.51
CA ALA A 141 -44.12 78.05 -39.09
C ALA A 141 -44.46 76.70 -38.44
N SER A 142 -45.61 76.12 -38.78
CA SER A 142 -46.03 74.79 -38.31
C SER A 142 -45.08 73.69 -38.79
N TYR A 143 -44.64 73.75 -40.05
CA TYR A 143 -43.65 72.84 -40.61
C TYR A 143 -42.28 72.99 -39.92
N ALA A 144 -41.80 74.21 -39.69
CA ALA A 144 -40.57 74.47 -38.97
C ALA A 144 -40.62 73.90 -37.54
N ALA A 145 -41.69 74.16 -36.79
CA ALA A 145 -41.88 73.59 -35.46
C ALA A 145 -41.91 72.04 -35.46
N SER A 146 -42.49 71.43 -36.51
CA SER A 146 -42.46 69.97 -36.68
C SER A 146 -41.05 69.42 -36.93
N LEU A 147 -40.20 70.16 -37.67
CA LEU A 147 -38.79 69.80 -37.87
C LEU A 147 -37.98 69.96 -36.58
N GLU A 148 -38.17 71.05 -35.84
CA GLU A 148 -37.54 71.25 -34.53
C GLU A 148 -37.91 70.16 -33.52
N GLN A 149 -39.15 69.68 -33.53
CA GLN A 149 -39.54 68.54 -32.69
C GLN A 149 -38.82 67.27 -33.13
N ARG A 150 -38.84 66.94 -34.43
CA ARG A 150 -38.14 65.75 -34.97
C ARG A 150 -36.63 65.79 -34.71
N VAL A 151 -35.99 66.97 -34.75
CA VAL A 151 -34.57 67.14 -34.38
C VAL A 151 -34.34 66.87 -32.89
N ARG A 152 -35.22 67.35 -32.01
CA ARG A 152 -35.17 67.04 -30.56
C ARG A 152 -35.36 65.55 -30.28
N ASP A 153 -36.33 64.91 -30.94
CA ASP A 153 -36.60 63.47 -30.78
C ASP A 153 -35.42 62.61 -31.26
N LEU A 154 -34.83 62.95 -32.42
CA LEU A 154 -33.65 62.27 -32.96
C LEU A 154 -32.41 62.49 -32.10
N ALA A 155 -32.20 63.70 -31.55
CA ALA A 155 -31.12 63.95 -30.60
C ALA A 155 -31.26 63.11 -29.33
N GLY A 156 -32.49 62.96 -28.80
CA GLY A 156 -32.79 62.06 -27.68
C GLY A 156 -32.46 60.60 -27.98
N GLN A 157 -32.81 60.11 -29.18
CA GLN A 157 -32.48 58.75 -29.63
C GLN A 157 -30.97 58.53 -29.78
N VAL A 158 -30.23 59.51 -30.34
CA VAL A 158 -28.76 59.45 -30.45
C VAL A 158 -28.10 59.37 -29.07
N GLU A 159 -28.56 60.16 -28.10
CA GLU A 159 -28.05 60.12 -26.72
C GLU A 159 -28.40 58.80 -26.00
N GLN A 160 -29.58 58.23 -26.25
CA GLN A 160 -29.93 56.90 -25.74
C GLN A 160 -29.02 55.81 -26.31
N LEU A 161 -28.79 55.81 -27.63
CA LEU A 161 -27.92 54.85 -28.31
C LEU A 161 -26.45 54.99 -27.86
N ARG A 162 -25.96 56.22 -27.64
CA ARG A 162 -24.63 56.49 -27.08
C ARG A 162 -24.46 55.88 -25.68
N ARG A 163 -25.46 56.02 -24.80
CA ARG A 163 -25.45 55.41 -23.46
C ARG A 163 -25.47 53.88 -23.53
N GLN A 164 -26.29 53.30 -24.41
CA GLN A 164 -26.34 51.85 -24.62
C GLN A 164 -25.01 51.30 -25.17
N ALA A 165 -24.36 52.00 -26.09
CA ALA A 165 -23.05 51.62 -26.61
C ALA A 165 -21.96 51.63 -25.51
N ALA A 166 -21.95 52.66 -24.64
CA ALA A 166 -21.01 52.76 -23.53
C ALA A 166 -21.20 51.65 -22.46
N ASP A 167 -22.45 51.35 -22.11
CA ASP A 167 -22.79 50.22 -21.22
C ASP A 167 -22.34 48.87 -21.82
N LEU A 168 -22.63 48.62 -23.10
CA LEU A 168 -22.18 47.40 -23.79
C LEU A 168 -20.65 47.30 -23.86
N GLN A 169 -19.93 48.40 -24.11
CA GLN A 169 -18.46 48.43 -24.06
C GLN A 169 -17.93 48.09 -22.66
N THR A 170 -18.54 48.65 -21.61
CA THR A 170 -18.17 48.35 -20.21
C THR A 170 -18.43 46.89 -19.86
N ARG A 171 -19.58 46.33 -20.28
CA ARG A 171 -19.90 44.91 -20.09
C ARG A 171 -18.93 43.99 -20.83
N LEU A 172 -18.54 44.32 -22.07
CA LEU A 172 -17.56 43.56 -22.84
C LEU A 172 -16.17 43.58 -22.17
N ALA A 173 -15.72 44.74 -21.67
CA ALA A 173 -14.47 44.84 -20.91
C ALA A 173 -14.51 43.96 -19.66
N ASN A 174 -15.58 44.04 -18.86
CA ASN A 174 -15.76 43.21 -17.66
C ASN A 174 -15.79 41.71 -17.98
N LEU A 175 -16.51 41.29 -19.03
CA LEU A 175 -16.57 39.90 -19.48
C LEU A 175 -15.22 39.39 -19.99
N SER A 176 -14.44 40.23 -20.69
CA SER A 176 -13.10 39.86 -21.14
C SER A 176 -12.12 39.65 -19.97
N THR A 177 -12.22 40.48 -18.93
CA THR A 177 -11.45 40.33 -17.68
C THR A 177 -11.85 39.05 -16.93
N LEU A 178 -13.15 38.79 -16.77
CA LEU A 178 -13.65 37.55 -16.14
C LEU A 178 -13.22 36.30 -16.91
N LEU A 179 -13.23 36.33 -18.24
CA LEU A 179 -12.76 35.23 -19.08
C LEU A 179 -11.25 35.00 -18.94
N ALA A 180 -10.44 36.06 -18.78
CA ALA A 180 -9.01 35.94 -18.54
C ALA A 180 -8.70 35.30 -17.16
N VAL A 181 -9.41 35.73 -16.11
CA VAL A 181 -9.31 35.13 -14.76
C VAL A 181 -9.74 33.66 -14.78
N ALA A 182 -10.89 33.34 -15.37
CA ALA A 182 -11.40 31.97 -15.46
C ALA A 182 -10.49 31.03 -16.24
N ARG A 183 -9.73 31.52 -17.23
CA ARG A 183 -8.67 30.75 -17.92
C ARG A 183 -7.49 30.48 -17.00
N ALA A 184 -6.95 31.52 -16.36
CA ALA A 184 -5.82 31.38 -15.44
C ALA A 184 -6.12 30.44 -14.26
N ASP A 185 -7.37 30.43 -13.75
CA ASP A 185 -7.80 29.50 -12.72
C ASP A 185 -8.01 28.07 -13.24
N ASN A 186 -8.41 27.89 -14.51
CA ASN A 186 -8.43 26.57 -15.15
C ASN A 186 -7.00 26.01 -15.30
N ASP A 187 -6.05 26.82 -15.76
CA ASP A 187 -4.63 26.44 -15.89
C ASP A 187 -4.02 26.06 -14.53
N ARG A 188 -4.33 26.82 -13.46
CA ARG A 188 -3.96 26.50 -12.07
C ARG A 188 -4.54 25.17 -11.60
N LEU A 189 -5.83 24.94 -11.83
CA LEU A 189 -6.51 23.69 -11.45
C LEU A 189 -5.98 22.48 -12.23
N ALA A 190 -5.65 22.65 -13.51
CA ALA A 190 -5.01 21.62 -14.34
C ALA A 190 -3.62 21.26 -13.81
N ALA A 191 -2.80 22.26 -13.43
CA ALA A 191 -1.49 22.05 -12.83
C ALA A 191 -1.59 21.34 -11.46
N ALA A 192 -2.50 21.79 -10.58
CA ALA A 192 -2.75 21.14 -9.28
C ALA A 192 -3.23 19.69 -9.44
N LEU A 193 -4.10 19.41 -10.42
CA LEU A 193 -4.55 18.05 -10.73
C LEU A 193 -3.43 17.16 -11.29
N ALA A 194 -2.48 17.72 -12.03
CA ALA A 194 -1.29 17.00 -12.50
C ALA A 194 -0.35 16.66 -11.33
N GLN A 195 -0.10 17.61 -10.43
CA GLN A 195 0.70 17.39 -9.22
C GLN A 195 0.07 16.32 -8.33
N ALA A 196 -1.23 16.42 -8.00
CA ALA A 196 -1.92 15.46 -7.15
C ALA A 196 -1.93 14.03 -7.74
N LYS A 197 -1.93 13.88 -9.06
CA LYS A 197 -1.76 12.57 -9.73
C LYS A 197 -0.34 12.03 -9.54
N ALA A 198 0.69 12.86 -9.73
CA ALA A 198 2.08 12.45 -9.54
C ALA A 198 2.37 12.06 -8.07
N GLU A 199 1.85 12.81 -7.11
CA GLU A 199 1.94 12.50 -5.67
C GLU A 199 1.25 11.17 -5.33
N ARG A 200 0.03 10.94 -5.84
CA ARG A 200 -0.69 9.66 -5.72
C ARG A 200 0.13 8.49 -6.28
N ASP A 201 0.75 8.65 -7.44
CA ASP A 201 1.48 7.55 -8.11
C ASP A 201 2.84 7.27 -7.45
N ALA A 202 3.48 8.29 -6.87
CA ALA A 202 4.62 8.14 -5.99
C ALA A 202 4.25 7.43 -4.68
N LEU A 203 3.17 7.85 -4.01
CA LEU A 203 2.64 7.20 -2.81
C LEU A 203 2.23 5.74 -3.05
N LYS A 204 1.62 5.44 -4.21
CA LYS A 204 1.33 4.06 -4.60
C LYS A 204 2.61 3.23 -4.74
N THR A 205 3.63 3.78 -5.39
CA THR A 205 4.93 3.11 -5.54
C THR A 205 5.60 2.85 -4.18
N GLN A 206 5.52 3.81 -3.24
CA GLN A 206 6.00 3.62 -1.86
C GLN A 206 5.21 2.53 -1.11
N LEU A 207 3.89 2.46 -1.30
CA LEU A 207 3.04 1.41 -0.70
C LEU A 207 3.39 0.02 -1.26
N ASP A 208 3.55 -0.10 -2.58
CA ASP A 208 3.95 -1.35 -3.23
C ASP A 208 5.36 -1.80 -2.77
N GLN A 209 6.29 -0.86 -2.57
CA GLN A 209 7.62 -1.11 -2.00
C GLN A 209 7.56 -1.55 -0.52
N LEU A 210 6.77 -0.87 0.32
CA LEU A 210 6.58 -1.23 1.73
C LEU A 210 5.93 -2.61 1.88
N GLN A 211 4.98 -2.97 1.00
CA GLN A 211 4.40 -4.30 0.99
C GLN A 211 5.44 -5.38 0.62
N ALA A 212 6.32 -5.10 -0.35
CA ALA A 212 7.42 -6.01 -0.69
C ALA A 212 8.42 -6.17 0.48
N GLN A 213 8.76 -5.08 1.17
CA GLN A 213 9.60 -5.13 2.38
C GLN A 213 8.95 -5.92 3.51
N LEU A 214 7.66 -5.70 3.79
CA LEU A 214 6.90 -6.44 4.80
C LEU A 214 6.86 -7.95 4.50
N ASN A 215 6.65 -8.32 3.24
CA ASN A 215 6.70 -9.71 2.80
C ASN A 215 8.09 -10.33 3.02
N GLY A 216 9.18 -9.61 2.68
CA GLY A 216 10.55 -10.05 2.90
C GLY A 216 10.91 -10.21 4.39
N VAL A 217 10.50 -9.27 5.23
CA VAL A 217 10.66 -9.36 6.70
C VAL A 217 9.89 -10.55 7.28
N SER A 218 8.68 -10.81 6.79
CA SER A 218 7.87 -11.98 7.18
C SER A 218 8.56 -13.30 6.83
N GLN A 219 9.12 -13.41 5.61
CA GLN A 219 9.90 -14.58 5.19
C GLN A 219 11.19 -14.76 6.01
N ALA A 220 11.93 -13.67 6.28
CA ALA A 220 13.13 -13.70 7.10
C ALA A 220 12.82 -14.14 8.54
N ARG A 221 11.71 -13.65 9.12
CA ARG A 221 11.22 -14.10 10.43
C ARG A 221 10.90 -15.59 10.43
N ALA A 222 10.15 -16.09 9.46
CA ALA A 222 9.81 -17.52 9.37
C ALA A 222 11.07 -18.40 9.23
N SER A 223 12.09 -17.95 8.49
CA SER A 223 13.39 -18.64 8.41
C SER A 223 14.12 -18.67 9.75
N LEU A 224 14.15 -17.55 10.48
CA LEU A 224 14.76 -17.48 11.82
C LEU A 224 14.02 -18.33 12.86
N GLU A 225 12.68 -18.38 12.81
CA GLU A 225 11.87 -19.25 13.66
C GLU A 225 12.15 -20.73 13.40
N ALA A 226 12.34 -21.12 12.13
CA ALA A 226 12.75 -22.48 11.76
C ALA A 226 14.18 -22.82 12.22
N GLN A 227 15.15 -21.91 12.02
CA GLN A 227 16.54 -22.08 12.48
C GLN A 227 16.61 -22.20 14.01
N LEU A 228 15.82 -21.40 14.74
CA LEU A 228 15.75 -21.44 16.20
C LEU A 228 15.07 -22.72 16.73
N ALA A 229 14.11 -23.28 16.00
CA ALA A 229 13.53 -24.58 16.31
C ALA A 229 14.54 -25.73 16.08
N ASP A 230 15.35 -25.66 15.03
CA ASP A 230 16.37 -26.66 14.74
C ASP A 230 17.54 -26.61 15.74
N ALA A 231 18.07 -25.42 16.03
CA ALA A 231 19.12 -25.22 17.03
C ALA A 231 18.70 -25.69 18.44
N ARG A 232 17.40 -25.63 18.77
CA ARG A 232 16.86 -26.23 20.02
C ARG A 232 16.93 -27.76 20.00
N ARG A 233 16.56 -28.41 18.89
CA ARG A 233 16.70 -29.87 18.76
C ARG A 233 18.16 -30.30 18.90
N GLN A 234 19.07 -29.64 18.19
CA GLN A 234 20.50 -29.92 18.28
C GLN A 234 21.03 -29.76 19.71
N LEU A 235 20.56 -28.76 20.46
CA LEU A 235 20.91 -28.56 21.88
C LEU A 235 20.39 -29.69 22.78
N ASP A 236 19.15 -30.14 22.59
CA ASP A 236 18.54 -31.20 23.40
C ASP A 236 19.10 -32.59 23.04
N GLU A 237 19.45 -32.84 21.78
CA GLU A 237 20.22 -34.01 21.33
C GLU A 237 21.64 -34.01 21.93
N ALA A 238 22.33 -32.87 21.93
CA ALA A 238 23.66 -32.73 22.54
C ALA A 238 23.63 -32.93 24.07
N ARG A 239 22.56 -32.49 24.75
CA ARG A 239 22.30 -32.77 26.17
C ARG A 239 22.12 -34.26 26.43
N ALA A 240 21.24 -34.93 25.67
CA ALA A 240 21.00 -36.37 25.81
C ALA A 240 22.28 -37.20 25.53
N ALA A 241 23.11 -36.76 24.58
CA ALA A 241 24.41 -37.36 24.32
C ALA A 241 25.41 -37.15 25.48
N TYR A 242 25.44 -35.94 26.06
CA TYR A 242 26.26 -35.61 27.24
C TYR A 242 25.84 -36.43 28.47
N ASP A 243 24.56 -36.50 28.79
CA ASP A 243 24.04 -37.25 29.94
C ASP A 243 24.36 -38.75 29.81
N LYS A 244 24.21 -39.31 28.60
CA LYS A 244 24.61 -40.69 28.30
C LYS A 244 26.11 -40.91 28.49
N LEU A 245 26.95 -40.01 28.00
CA LEU A 245 28.41 -40.09 28.16
C LEU A 245 28.82 -39.97 29.63
N SER A 246 28.15 -39.10 30.40
CA SER A 246 28.34 -38.93 31.84
C SER A 246 27.98 -40.21 32.62
N SER A 247 26.89 -40.91 32.26
CA SER A 247 26.57 -42.21 32.83
C SER A 247 27.63 -43.25 32.50
N GLN A 248 28.02 -43.37 31.23
CA GLN A 248 29.06 -44.30 30.79
C GLN A 248 30.41 -44.06 31.50
N TYR A 249 30.76 -42.80 31.76
CA TYR A 249 31.94 -42.43 32.54
C TYR A 249 31.82 -42.88 34.02
N SER A 250 30.66 -42.69 34.65
CA SER A 250 30.41 -43.16 36.02
C SER A 250 30.46 -44.69 36.13
N ASP A 251 29.89 -45.42 35.15
CA ASP A 251 29.92 -46.88 35.10
C ASP A 251 31.34 -47.43 34.84
N ALA A 252 32.13 -46.75 33.99
CA ALA A 252 33.54 -47.07 33.80
C ALA A 252 34.35 -46.84 35.09
N GLN A 253 34.09 -45.76 35.83
CA GLN A 253 34.71 -45.53 37.15
C GLN A 253 34.36 -46.64 38.16
N ARG A 254 33.10 -47.09 38.22
CA ARG A 254 32.68 -48.25 39.05
C ARG A 254 33.45 -49.50 38.67
N THR A 255 33.51 -49.82 37.38
CA THR A 255 34.22 -51.00 36.86
C THR A 255 35.72 -50.94 37.18
N ILE A 256 36.35 -49.77 37.11
CA ILE A 256 37.76 -49.58 37.52
C ILE A 256 37.94 -49.87 39.02
N ALA A 257 37.05 -49.37 39.88
CA ALA A 257 37.11 -49.64 41.32
C ALA A 257 36.87 -51.13 41.66
N GLU A 258 35.95 -51.79 40.97
CA GLU A 258 35.74 -53.24 41.08
C GLU A 258 36.97 -54.04 40.64
N LEU A 259 37.58 -53.68 39.49
CA LEU A 259 38.78 -54.34 38.98
C LEU A 259 39.99 -54.13 39.91
N GLN A 260 40.16 -52.92 40.48
CA GLN A 260 41.16 -52.65 41.52
C GLN A 260 40.94 -53.51 42.76
N THR A 261 39.69 -53.67 43.19
CA THR A 261 39.32 -54.51 44.34
C THR A 261 39.61 -55.99 44.06
N ARG A 262 39.23 -56.50 42.87
CA ARG A 262 39.54 -57.88 42.44
C ARG A 262 41.03 -58.12 42.30
N LEU A 263 41.80 -57.16 41.78
CA LEU A 263 43.26 -57.27 41.66
C LEU A 263 43.92 -57.35 43.03
N ALA A 264 43.51 -56.48 43.96
CA ALA A 264 43.99 -56.53 45.34
C ALA A 264 43.65 -57.85 46.04
N ASP A 265 42.47 -58.43 45.78
CA ASP A 265 42.10 -59.73 46.36
C ASP A 265 42.85 -60.89 45.73
N LEU A 266 42.96 -60.94 44.39
CA LEU A 266 43.73 -61.95 43.67
C LEU A 266 45.21 -61.92 44.08
N GLN A 267 45.75 -60.74 44.42
CA GLN A 267 47.10 -60.59 44.94
C GLN A 267 47.25 -61.11 46.38
N ARG A 268 46.23 -61.00 47.24
CA ARG A 268 46.21 -61.73 48.54
C ARG A 268 46.17 -63.23 48.34
N GLN A 269 45.29 -63.72 47.45
CA GLN A 269 45.19 -65.15 47.13
C GLN A 269 46.51 -65.70 46.59
N TYR A 270 47.23 -64.92 45.77
CA TYR A 270 48.57 -65.25 45.31
C TYR A 270 49.60 -65.32 46.46
N ASP A 271 49.61 -64.34 47.37
CA ASP A 271 50.51 -64.34 48.54
C ASP A 271 50.18 -65.48 49.53
N GLU A 272 48.91 -65.88 49.66
CA GLU A 272 48.48 -67.04 50.45
C GLU A 272 48.86 -68.37 49.77
N LEU A 273 48.63 -68.50 48.46
CA LEU A 273 49.05 -69.68 47.68
C LEU A 273 50.57 -69.85 47.69
N LYS A 274 51.33 -68.75 47.64
CA LYS A 274 52.80 -68.75 47.75
C LYS A 274 53.29 -69.17 49.13
N LYS A 275 52.57 -68.79 50.20
CA LYS A 275 52.85 -69.29 51.56
C LYS A 275 52.52 -70.78 51.69
N SER A 276 51.41 -71.25 51.11
CA SER A 276 51.05 -72.67 51.16
C SER A 276 51.96 -73.54 50.28
N GLU A 277 52.45 -73.02 49.14
CA GLU A 277 53.54 -73.65 48.36
C GLU A 277 54.80 -73.80 49.21
N GLN A 278 55.23 -72.73 49.91
CA GLN A 278 56.39 -72.78 50.80
C GLN A 278 56.19 -73.81 51.92
N GLN A 279 55.06 -73.79 52.62
CA GLN A 279 54.73 -74.76 53.68
C GLN A 279 54.67 -76.20 53.15
N LEU A 280 54.08 -76.42 51.97
CA LEU A 280 54.04 -77.73 51.33
C LEU A 280 55.45 -78.21 50.97
N ARG A 281 56.30 -77.32 50.47
CA ARG A 281 57.71 -77.60 50.15
C ARG A 281 58.56 -77.90 51.38
N GLU A 282 58.36 -77.16 52.48
CA GLU A 282 58.95 -77.47 53.78
C GLU A 282 58.47 -78.84 54.31
N SER A 283 57.18 -79.15 54.18
CA SER A 283 56.61 -80.45 54.55
C SER A 283 57.16 -81.59 53.68
N TYR A 284 57.41 -81.34 52.39
CA TYR A 284 58.01 -82.29 51.47
C TYR A 284 59.47 -82.57 51.84
N TYR A 285 60.28 -81.56 52.16
CA TYR A 285 61.64 -81.78 52.67
C TYR A 285 61.64 -82.52 54.01
N ALA A 286 60.71 -82.20 54.93
CA ALA A 286 60.57 -82.92 56.20
C ALA A 286 60.12 -84.39 56.01
N LEU A 287 59.22 -84.66 55.06
CA LEU A 287 58.78 -86.01 54.72
C LEU A 287 59.89 -86.80 54.00
N SER A 288 60.65 -86.16 53.12
CA SER A 288 61.83 -86.72 52.45
C SER A 288 62.92 -87.09 53.47
N ALA A 289 63.17 -86.21 54.45
CA ALA A 289 64.08 -86.50 55.56
C ALA A 289 63.60 -87.71 56.40
N LYS A 290 62.31 -87.76 56.76
CA LYS A 290 61.71 -88.93 57.45
C LYS A 290 61.78 -90.20 56.61
N TYR A 291 61.61 -90.13 55.30
CA TYR A 291 61.75 -91.27 54.39
C TYR A 291 63.21 -91.76 54.34
N SER A 292 64.17 -90.84 54.29
CA SER A 292 65.60 -91.17 54.38
C SER A 292 65.97 -91.81 55.73
N GLU A 293 65.44 -91.29 56.83
CA GLU A 293 65.62 -91.88 58.17
C GLU A 293 65.01 -93.29 58.25
N LEU A 294 63.79 -93.46 57.74
CA LEU A 294 63.09 -94.74 57.72
C LEU A 294 63.79 -95.76 56.82
N SER A 295 64.35 -95.33 55.68
CA SER A 295 65.19 -96.17 54.82
C SER A 295 66.48 -96.59 55.53
N GLY A 296 67.13 -95.67 56.25
CA GLY A 296 68.31 -95.99 57.08
C GLY A 296 67.99 -97.00 58.17
N ARG A 297 66.89 -96.80 58.91
CA ARG A 297 66.38 -97.76 59.91
C ARG A 297 66.01 -99.11 59.28
N TYR A 298 65.48 -99.13 58.05
CA TYR A 298 65.16 -100.36 57.34
C TYR A 298 66.41 -101.13 56.92
N ASP A 299 67.44 -100.44 56.41
CA ASP A 299 68.74 -101.06 56.11
C ASP A 299 69.43 -101.61 57.37
N GLU A 300 69.34 -100.88 58.48
CA GLU A 300 69.87 -101.28 59.78
C GLU A 300 69.14 -102.51 60.35
N LEU A 301 67.80 -102.52 60.29
CA LEU A 301 66.97 -103.67 60.63
C LEU A 301 67.25 -104.88 59.72
N ASN A 302 67.51 -104.65 58.43
CA ASN A 302 67.87 -105.69 57.45
C ASN A 302 69.26 -106.29 57.75
N ARG A 303 70.23 -105.49 58.21
CA ARG A 303 71.52 -105.99 58.73
C ARG A 303 71.31 -106.85 59.98
N ALA A 304 70.56 -106.35 60.97
CA ALA A 304 70.28 -107.09 62.20
C ALA A 304 69.52 -108.42 61.93
N TYR A 305 68.59 -108.41 60.98
CA TYR A 305 67.88 -109.62 60.54
C TYR A 305 68.83 -110.65 59.90
N ARG A 306 69.78 -110.21 59.04
CA ARG A 306 70.80 -111.12 58.49
C ARG A 306 71.70 -111.70 59.58
N GLN A 307 72.14 -110.89 60.54
CA GLN A 307 72.93 -111.36 61.68
C GLN A 307 72.18 -112.42 62.49
N ALA A 308 70.89 -112.22 62.80
CA ALA A 308 70.07 -113.22 63.46
C ALA A 308 69.88 -114.52 62.64
N VAL A 309 69.85 -114.43 61.31
CA VAL A 309 69.82 -115.60 60.41
C VAL A 309 71.17 -116.33 60.40
N GLU A 310 72.30 -115.62 60.41
CA GLU A 310 73.65 -116.20 60.51
C GLU A 310 73.87 -116.87 61.87
N GLU A 311 73.51 -116.22 62.98
CA GLU A 311 73.53 -116.82 64.33
C GLU A 311 72.68 -118.08 64.40
N LYS A 312 71.47 -118.06 63.83
CA LYS A 312 70.60 -119.24 63.74
C LYS A 312 71.25 -120.39 62.96
N ALA A 313 71.91 -120.11 61.83
CA ALA A 313 72.64 -121.12 61.06
C ALA A 313 73.82 -121.71 61.86
N LEU A 314 74.56 -120.86 62.58
CA LEU A 314 75.62 -121.26 63.52
C LEU A 314 75.08 -122.17 64.63
N LEU A 315 73.91 -121.86 65.18
CA LEU A 315 73.22 -122.66 66.19
C LEU A 315 72.78 -124.02 65.63
N GLN A 316 72.28 -124.07 64.40
CA GLN A 316 71.87 -125.31 63.73
C GLN A 316 73.07 -126.22 63.43
N ASN A 317 74.25 -125.67 63.07
CA ASN A 317 75.47 -126.45 62.92
C ASN A 317 75.95 -127.04 64.26
N ARG A 318 75.97 -126.25 65.35
CA ARG A 318 76.29 -126.80 66.68
C ARG A 318 75.33 -127.92 67.11
N TYR A 319 74.06 -127.81 66.74
CA TYR A 319 73.05 -128.84 67.04
C TYR A 319 73.29 -130.14 66.25
N SER A 320 73.77 -130.08 65.01
CA SER A 320 74.08 -131.27 64.19
C SER A 320 75.37 -131.97 64.63
N GLU A 321 76.41 -131.22 65.00
CA GLU A 321 77.65 -131.75 65.58
C GLU A 321 77.39 -132.52 66.89
N LEU A 322 76.58 -131.96 67.79
CA LEU A 322 76.27 -132.59 69.08
C LEU A 322 75.50 -133.91 68.90
N ASN A 323 74.59 -133.96 67.92
CA ASN A 323 73.77 -135.14 67.62
C ASN A 323 74.58 -136.31 67.03
N THR A 324 75.61 -136.03 66.21
CA THR A 324 76.51 -137.08 65.67
C THR A 324 77.49 -137.60 66.71
N GLY A 325 77.99 -136.73 67.60
CA GLY A 325 78.81 -137.16 68.75
C GLY A 325 78.08 -138.14 69.68
N PHE A 326 76.79 -137.89 69.94
CA PHE A 326 75.98 -138.74 70.82
C PHE A 326 75.76 -140.16 70.26
N THR A 327 75.66 -140.31 68.94
CA THR A 327 75.44 -141.62 68.30
C THR A 327 76.69 -142.51 68.31
N TRP A 328 77.90 -141.92 68.32
CA TRP A 328 79.15 -142.68 68.41
C TRP A 328 79.33 -143.35 69.79
N ALA A 329 79.00 -142.63 70.87
CA ALA A 329 79.18 -143.11 72.25
C ALA A 329 78.36 -144.38 72.57
N ILE A 330 77.14 -144.50 72.04
CA ILE A 330 76.23 -145.63 72.31
C ILE A 330 76.80 -146.94 71.74
N ASN A 331 77.39 -146.90 70.53
CA ASN A 331 77.93 -148.08 69.86
C ASN A 331 79.23 -148.60 70.46
N ALA A 332 79.99 -147.75 71.17
CA ALA A 332 81.19 -148.17 71.90
C ALA A 332 80.87 -148.97 73.18
N ALA A 333 79.79 -148.60 73.88
CA ALA A 333 79.41 -149.21 75.15
C ALA A 333 78.88 -150.66 74.99
N THR A 334 78.13 -150.94 73.92
CA THR A 334 77.51 -152.25 73.70
C THR A 334 78.51 -153.36 73.38
N ALA A 335 79.60 -153.05 72.70
CA ALA A 335 80.65 -154.02 72.36
C ALA A 335 81.40 -154.55 73.60
N LEU A 336 81.64 -153.69 74.60
CA LEU A 336 82.40 -154.02 75.80
C LEU A 336 81.61 -154.91 76.78
N ALA A 337 80.28 -154.76 76.84
CA ALA A 337 79.43 -155.54 77.74
C ALA A 337 79.39 -157.04 77.39
N VAL A 338 79.47 -157.39 76.11
CA VAL A 338 79.37 -158.79 75.63
C VAL A 338 80.63 -159.61 75.92
N ALA A 339 81.81 -158.98 75.90
CA ALA A 339 83.08 -159.66 76.15
C ALA A 339 83.27 -160.12 77.61
N LEU A 340 82.65 -159.44 78.57
CA LEU A 340 82.93 -159.61 80.00
C LEU A 340 82.19 -160.79 80.64
N LEU A 341 81.07 -161.23 80.05
CA LEU A 341 80.24 -162.32 80.56
C LEU A 341 80.71 -163.74 80.16
N PHE A 342 81.77 -163.87 79.36
CA PHE A 342 82.23 -165.17 78.84
C PHE A 342 83.26 -165.90 79.73
N LEU A 343 83.72 -165.29 80.83
CA LEU A 343 84.82 -165.82 81.66
C LEU A 343 84.40 -166.34 83.05
N ILE A 344 83.20 -166.02 83.56
CA ILE A 344 82.70 -166.60 84.82
C ILE A 344 81.93 -167.88 84.49
N ALA A 345 82.69 -168.94 84.24
CA ALA A 345 82.18 -170.25 83.84
C ALA A 345 81.98 -171.20 85.04
N LEU A 346 81.24 -172.31 84.80
CA LEU A 346 81.09 -173.49 85.65
C LEU A 346 80.75 -173.28 87.15
N VAL A 347 79.46 -173.47 87.50
CA VAL A 347 79.00 -174.40 88.57
C VAL A 347 77.45 -174.47 88.61
N ILE A 348 76.87 -175.65 88.88
CA ILE A 348 75.42 -175.92 89.14
C ILE A 348 74.42 -175.69 87.96
N THR A 349 74.53 -176.58 86.97
CA THR A 349 73.45 -177.47 86.46
C THR A 349 72.04 -176.97 86.03
N ARG A 350 71.68 -177.42 84.80
CA ARG A 350 70.44 -178.13 84.37
C ARG A 350 69.18 -177.36 83.89
N ARG A 351 68.91 -177.62 82.59
CA ARG A 351 67.64 -178.08 81.96
C ARG A 351 66.55 -177.06 81.49
N ARG A 352 66.47 -177.02 80.14
CA ARG A 352 65.28 -177.34 79.28
C ARG A 352 64.18 -176.28 79.02
N GLN A 353 63.87 -176.20 77.72
CA GLN A 353 62.55 -176.05 77.06
C GLN A 353 61.94 -174.65 76.82
N THR A 354 61.45 -174.49 75.58
CA THR A 354 60.61 -173.45 74.95
C THR A 354 59.11 -173.76 75.14
N PRO A 355 58.08 -172.98 74.66
CA PRO A 355 58.00 -171.74 73.84
C PRO A 355 57.29 -170.60 74.68
N PRO A 356 56.26 -169.78 74.31
CA PRO A 356 55.52 -169.42 73.06
C PRO A 356 55.30 -167.89 72.76
N PRO A 357 54.69 -167.52 71.60
CA PRO A 357 54.21 -166.15 71.24
C PRO A 357 52.67 -165.98 71.38
N PRO A 358 51.98 -164.85 71.03
CA PRO A 358 52.42 -163.51 70.57
C PRO A 358 52.14 -162.40 71.64
N PRO A 359 51.16 -161.43 71.63
CA PRO A 359 50.06 -161.01 70.72
C PRO A 359 50.21 -159.53 70.19
N GLN A 360 49.15 -158.67 70.24
CA GLN A 360 49.08 -157.28 69.73
C GLN A 360 48.03 -156.39 70.52
N VAL A 361 48.04 -155.06 70.30
CA VAL A 361 46.88 -154.07 70.34
C VAL A 361 46.57 -153.19 71.62
N LYS A 362 46.42 -151.85 71.40
CA LYS A 362 45.59 -150.77 72.08
C LYS A 362 46.00 -149.95 73.35
N THR A 363 46.34 -148.67 73.10
CA THR A 363 45.76 -147.35 73.59
C THR A 363 45.54 -146.93 75.07
N ALA A 364 46.04 -145.70 75.37
CA ALA A 364 45.52 -144.62 76.26
C ALA A 364 45.68 -144.77 77.82
N ALA A 365 45.63 -143.73 78.68
CA ALA A 365 45.36 -142.27 78.56
C ALA A 365 45.93 -141.43 79.77
N VAL A 366 45.78 -140.08 79.74
CA VAL A 366 45.56 -139.16 80.92
C VAL A 366 46.76 -138.92 81.88
N ILE A 367 47.18 -137.73 82.38
CA ILE A 367 47.08 -136.25 82.09
C ILE A 367 48.47 -135.61 82.52
N GLN A 368 48.81 -134.32 82.64
CA GLN A 368 48.22 -132.95 82.63
C GLN A 368 49.24 -131.99 81.90
N GLU A 369 49.37 -130.65 81.97
CA GLU A 369 48.80 -129.51 82.73
C GLU A 369 48.80 -128.18 81.91
N GLU A 370 49.14 -127.03 82.51
CA GLU A 370 49.06 -125.65 81.96
C GLU A 370 50.44 -124.96 81.74
N PRO A 371 50.56 -123.74 81.12
CA PRO A 371 49.51 -122.82 80.64
C PRO A 371 49.66 -122.18 79.22
N LYS A 372 48.51 -121.73 78.69
CA LYS A 372 48.23 -120.49 77.92
C LYS A 372 49.08 -120.07 76.69
N GLU A 373 48.38 -119.92 75.55
CA GLU A 373 48.13 -118.59 74.97
C GLU A 373 46.71 -118.52 74.35
N THR A 374 46.20 -117.31 74.05
CA THR A 374 44.75 -117.01 73.93
C THR A 374 44.23 -116.68 72.52
N LEU A 375 42.96 -117.06 72.28
CA LEU A 375 41.79 -116.20 71.95
C LEU A 375 42.04 -114.73 71.48
N VAL A 376 41.22 -114.11 70.59
CA VAL A 376 40.11 -114.59 69.73
C VAL A 376 39.70 -113.57 68.63
N LYS A 377 39.03 -114.12 67.59
CA LYS A 377 38.18 -113.59 66.48
C LYS A 377 37.59 -112.14 66.48
N TRP A 378 37.32 -111.70 65.22
CA TRP A 378 36.20 -110.86 64.67
C TRP A 378 36.51 -109.43 64.14
N PRO A 379 35.68 -108.86 63.21
CA PRO A 379 36.02 -107.71 62.36
C PRO A 379 34.97 -106.55 62.34
N ALA A 380 35.18 -105.61 61.40
CA ALA A 380 34.18 -104.84 60.65
C ALA A 380 33.40 -103.69 61.33
N THR A 381 33.74 -102.47 60.91
CA THR A 381 32.89 -101.28 60.62
C THR A 381 33.74 -100.36 59.74
N ARG A 382 33.27 -99.81 58.60
CA ARG A 382 32.49 -98.56 58.46
C ARG A 382 33.00 -97.42 59.34
N GLU A 383 33.60 -96.40 58.73
CA GLU A 383 32.81 -95.35 58.05
C GLU A 383 33.27 -95.21 56.59
#